data_AF-A0A498G1J4-F1
#
_entry.id   AF-A0A498G1J4-F1
#
_cell.length_a   1.000
_cell.length_b   1.000
_cell.length_c   1.000
_cell.angle_alpha   90.00
_cell.angle_beta   90.00
_cell.angle_gamma   90.00
#
_symmetry.space_group_name_H-M   'P 1'
#
loop_
_entity.id
_entity.type
_entity.pdbx_description
1 polymer ?
#
loop_
_entity_poly.entity_id
_entity_poly.type
_entity_poly.pdbx_seq_one_letter_code
_entity_poly.pdbx_strand_id
1 'polypeptide(L)'
;VTVEADDGSHVVDLANLNIETRTGRAAGESRLLSGAAIDKDPVHEDMPTDFDAADVLLLNDPIEVEEADVDTSVNVDSPDQLQKFLDQEEQQLREKVDQIVDSGADVVFCQKGIDDLAQHYLAKEGVLAVRRTKKSDLTFLKNVL
;
A
#
# COMPACT_ATOMS: atom_id res chain seq x y z
N VAL A 1 -17.14 10.06 -16.98
CA VAL A 1 -16.96 8.66 -17.44
C VAL A 1 -18.35 8.07 -17.66
N THR A 2 -18.74 7.88 -18.92
CA THR A 2 -20.01 7.27 -19.29
C THR A 2 -19.73 6.10 -20.23
N VAL A 3 -20.47 5.02 -20.08
CA VAL A 3 -20.44 3.86 -20.98
C VAL A 3 -21.64 3.98 -21.92
N GLU A 4 -21.44 3.73 -23.21
CA GLU A 4 -22.58 3.54 -24.13
C GLU A 4 -23.30 2.25 -23.78
N ALA A 5 -24.59 2.36 -23.50
CA ALA A 5 -25.50 1.23 -23.43
C ALA A 5 -25.89 0.78 -24.85
N ASP A 6 -26.39 -0.45 -24.96
CA ASP A 6 -26.79 -1.06 -26.25
C ASP A 6 -27.87 -0.27 -27.00
N ASP A 7 -28.55 0.67 -26.32
CA ASP A 7 -29.55 1.58 -26.88
C ASP A 7 -28.98 2.94 -27.33
N GLY A 8 -27.67 3.13 -27.26
CA GLY A 8 -26.98 4.39 -27.58
C GLY A 8 -27.08 5.46 -26.49
N SER A 9 -27.64 5.14 -25.32
CA SER A 9 -27.63 6.05 -24.16
C SER A 9 -26.30 5.99 -23.42
N HIS A 10 -25.92 7.09 -22.76
CA HIS A 10 -24.70 7.16 -21.96
C HIS A 10 -25.03 6.91 -20.49
N VAL A 11 -24.62 5.77 -19.96
CA VAL A 11 -24.80 5.39 -18.55
C VAL A 11 -23.57 5.79 -17.76
N VAL A 12 -23.74 6.46 -16.63
CA VAL A 12 -22.64 6.82 -15.74
C VAL A 12 -22.00 5.54 -15.20
N ASP A 13 -20.69 5.39 -15.39
CA ASP A 13 -19.97 4.24 -14.84
C ASP A 13 -19.77 4.44 -13.32
N LEU A 14 -20.63 3.78 -12.54
CA LEU A 14 -20.59 3.82 -11.09
C LEU A 14 -19.32 3.18 -10.52
N ALA A 15 -18.54 2.41 -11.30
CA ALA A 15 -17.26 1.87 -10.85
C ALA A 15 -16.21 2.96 -10.54
N ASN A 16 -16.41 4.18 -11.07
CA ASN A 16 -15.55 5.34 -10.83
C ASN A 16 -16.12 6.29 -9.77
N LEU A 17 -17.15 5.88 -9.03
CA LEU A 17 -17.71 6.65 -7.93
C LEU A 17 -17.54 5.88 -6.61
N ASN A 18 -16.65 6.36 -5.76
CA ASN A 18 -16.50 5.85 -4.40
C ASN A 18 -17.21 6.76 -3.39
N ILE A 19 -17.91 6.16 -2.42
CA ILE A 19 -18.58 6.88 -1.34
C ILE A 19 -17.86 6.55 -0.03
N GLU A 20 -17.05 7.48 0.44
CA GLU A 20 -16.41 7.39 1.75
C GLU A 20 -17.26 8.07 2.83
N THR A 21 -17.69 7.30 3.82
CA THR A 21 -18.52 7.79 4.92
C THR A 21 -17.67 8.03 6.17
N ARG A 22 -17.74 9.25 6.71
CA ARG A 22 -17.09 9.62 7.98
C ARG A 22 -18.13 9.99 9.02
N THR A 23 -17.95 9.49 10.23
CA THR A 23 -18.81 9.83 11.37
C THR A 23 -18.39 11.17 11.98
N GLY A 24 -19.32 11.83 12.68
CA GLY A 24 -19.02 13.04 13.46
C GLY A 24 -19.45 14.36 12.83
N ARG A 25 -20.05 14.35 11.62
CA ARG A 25 -20.58 15.54 10.93
C ARG A 25 -21.95 15.27 10.33
N ALA A 26 -22.66 16.33 9.94
CA ALA A 26 -23.97 16.22 9.32
C ALA A 26 -23.85 15.77 7.85
N ALA A 27 -24.88 15.07 7.34
CA ALA A 27 -24.93 14.66 5.93
C ALA A 27 -24.89 15.84 4.94
N GLY A 28 -25.31 17.04 5.37
CA GLY A 28 -25.22 18.26 4.56
C GLY A 28 -23.78 18.78 4.37
N GLU A 29 -22.81 18.26 5.14
CA GLU A 29 -21.38 18.61 5.00
C GLU A 29 -20.64 17.68 4.02
N SER A 30 -21.33 16.73 3.40
CA SER A 30 -20.75 15.90 2.35
C SER A 30 -20.28 16.77 1.18
N ARG A 31 -19.07 16.49 0.70
CA ARG A 31 -18.47 17.17 -0.44
C ARG A 31 -18.07 16.17 -1.50
N LEU A 32 -18.18 16.56 -2.76
CA LEU A 32 -17.61 15.82 -3.87
C LEU A 32 -16.12 16.10 -3.93
N LEU A 33 -15.30 15.05 -4.02
CA LEU A 33 -13.87 15.13 -4.21
C LEU A 33 -13.53 14.77 -5.65
N SER A 34 -12.66 15.56 -6.29
CA SER A 34 -12.07 15.21 -7.58
C SER A 34 -10.80 14.41 -7.32
N GLY A 35 -10.93 13.09 -7.33
CA GLY A 35 -9.86 12.15 -7.04
C GLY A 35 -10.35 10.98 -6.19
N ALA A 36 -9.43 10.39 -5.43
CA ALA A 36 -9.72 9.30 -4.51
C ALA A 36 -9.56 9.74 -3.05
N ALA A 37 -10.38 9.16 -2.17
CA ALA A 37 -10.19 9.21 -0.74
C ALA A 37 -10.14 7.78 -0.23
N ILE A 38 -9.08 7.45 0.51
CA ILE A 38 -8.88 6.13 1.12
C ILE A 38 -8.81 6.31 2.64
N ASP A 39 -9.54 5.49 3.39
CA ASP A 39 -9.53 5.53 4.85
C ASP A 39 -8.39 4.72 5.45
N LYS A 40 -7.17 5.26 5.35
CA LYS A 40 -5.96 4.66 5.90
C LYS A 40 -4.94 5.71 6.30
N ASP A 41 -4.22 5.41 7.37
CA ASP A 41 -3.09 6.20 7.84
C ASP A 41 -1.75 5.61 7.34
N PRO A 42 -0.70 6.43 7.23
CA PRO A 42 0.65 5.95 7.03
C PRO A 42 1.04 4.94 8.11
N VAL A 43 1.87 3.97 7.74
CA VAL A 43 2.29 2.92 8.67
C VAL A 43 3.33 3.38 9.69
N HIS A 44 4.05 4.48 9.40
CA HIS A 44 5.08 5.04 10.26
C HIS A 44 4.93 6.56 10.40
N GLU A 45 5.21 7.10 11.58
CA GLU A 45 4.99 8.52 11.91
C GLU A 45 5.93 9.48 11.16
N ASP A 46 7.17 9.04 10.89
CA ASP A 46 8.16 9.82 10.12
C ASP A 46 7.91 9.83 8.59
N MET A 47 6.86 9.16 8.09
CA MET A 47 6.54 9.19 6.67
C MET A 47 5.95 10.56 6.26
N PRO A 48 6.34 11.11 5.10
CA PRO A 48 5.75 12.35 4.61
C PRO A 48 4.26 12.16 4.32
N THR A 49 3.44 13.15 4.66
CA THR A 49 1.97 13.08 4.51
C THR A 49 1.44 13.85 3.32
N ASP A 50 2.28 14.67 2.69
CA ASP A 50 1.89 15.62 1.66
C ASP A 50 2.92 15.61 0.53
N PHE A 51 2.44 15.57 -0.71
CA PHE A 51 3.25 15.57 -1.92
C PHE A 51 2.65 16.52 -2.95
N ASP A 52 3.49 17.34 -3.60
CA ASP A 52 3.05 18.22 -4.70
C ASP A 52 2.79 17.41 -5.98
N ALA A 53 3.66 16.43 -6.25
CA ALA A 53 3.53 15.41 -7.29
C ALA A 53 4.13 14.12 -6.73
N ALA A 54 3.48 12.98 -6.97
CA ALA A 54 3.89 11.70 -6.44
C ALA A 54 3.62 10.58 -7.44
N ASP A 55 4.59 9.69 -7.60
CA ASP A 55 4.40 8.42 -8.29
C ASP A 55 3.88 7.36 -7.31
N VAL A 56 2.77 6.72 -7.68
CA VAL A 56 2.03 5.81 -6.79
C VAL A 56 2.18 4.36 -7.24
N LEU A 57 2.68 3.51 -6.35
CA LEU A 57 2.76 2.06 -6.53
C LEU A 57 1.59 1.36 -5.85
N LEU A 58 0.88 0.52 -6.62
CA LEU A 58 -0.18 -0.36 -6.13
C LEU A 58 0.36 -1.79 -6.03
N LEU A 59 0.56 -2.29 -4.81
CA LEU A 59 1.17 -3.59 -4.55
C LEU A 59 0.15 -4.59 -3.97
N ASN A 60 0.08 -5.78 -4.54
CA ASN A 60 -0.79 -6.88 -4.08
C ASN A 60 -0.04 -7.97 -3.29
N ASP A 61 1.27 -7.79 -3.07
CA ASP A 61 2.17 -8.70 -2.37
C ASP A 61 2.65 -8.11 -1.03
N PRO A 62 3.01 -8.96 -0.04
CA PRO A 62 3.50 -8.49 1.25
C PRO A 62 4.92 -7.93 1.16
N ILE A 63 5.17 -6.86 1.92
CA ILE A 63 6.52 -6.35 2.19
C ILE A 63 6.96 -6.92 3.54
N GLU A 64 7.08 -8.24 3.57
CA GLU A 64 7.38 -9.03 4.75
C GLU A 64 8.46 -10.06 4.41
N VAL A 65 9.14 -10.57 5.43
CA VAL A 65 10.04 -11.72 5.28
C VAL A 65 9.23 -12.92 4.82
N GLU A 66 9.73 -13.64 3.83
CA GLU A 66 9.03 -14.82 3.32
C GLU A 66 9.23 -16.00 4.27
N GLU A 67 8.14 -16.45 4.88
CA GLU A 67 8.13 -17.71 5.62
C GLU A 67 8.21 -18.87 4.63
N ALA A 68 9.09 -19.84 4.89
CA ALA A 68 9.18 -21.03 4.06
C ALA A 68 7.92 -21.90 4.23
N ASP A 69 7.11 -22.04 3.18
CA ASP A 69 5.83 -22.78 3.16
C ASP A 69 5.94 -24.30 3.41
N VAL A 70 7.16 -24.86 3.41
CA VAL A 70 7.41 -26.28 3.67
C VAL A 70 7.87 -26.41 5.12
N ASP A 71 7.35 -27.38 5.89
CA ASP A 71 7.71 -27.74 7.28
C ASP A 71 9.23 -27.74 7.56
N THR A 72 9.84 -26.56 7.55
CA THR A 72 11.27 -26.35 7.62
C THR A 72 11.52 -25.98 9.06
N SER A 73 11.75 -27.01 9.87
CA SER A 73 12.28 -26.80 11.21
C SER A 73 13.70 -26.28 11.08
N VAL A 74 13.87 -24.96 11.17
CA VAL A 74 15.19 -24.33 11.27
C VAL A 74 15.76 -24.68 12.63
N ASN A 75 16.66 -25.67 12.68
CA ASN A 75 17.43 -25.96 13.88
C ASN A 75 18.58 -24.95 13.95
N VAL A 76 18.47 -24.01 14.89
CA VAL A 76 19.52 -23.04 15.18
C VAL A 76 20.40 -23.63 16.28
N ASP A 77 21.55 -24.16 15.90
CA ASP A 77 22.44 -24.91 16.80
C ASP A 77 23.51 -24.02 17.48
N SER A 78 23.59 -22.73 17.10
CA SER A 78 24.53 -21.78 17.68
C SER A 78 24.05 -20.33 17.61
N PRO A 79 24.52 -19.45 18.52
CA PRO A 79 24.25 -18.00 18.45
C PRO A 79 24.69 -17.36 17.12
N ASP A 80 25.82 -17.81 16.56
CA ASP A 80 26.33 -17.29 15.28
C ASP A 80 25.41 -17.63 14.11
N GLN A 81 24.75 -18.80 14.15
CA GLN A 81 23.77 -19.19 13.15
C GLN A 81 22.47 -18.39 13.28
N LEU A 82 22.06 -18.06 14.53
CA LEU A 82 20.92 -17.18 14.76
C LEU A 82 21.17 -15.79 14.17
N GLN A 83 22.36 -15.21 14.42
CA GLN A 83 22.69 -13.88 13.92
C GLN A 83 22.66 -13.84 12.39
N LYS A 84 23.27 -14.83 11.72
CA LYS A 84 23.25 -14.91 10.25
C LYS A 84 21.84 -14.99 9.67
N PHE A 85 20.95 -15.71 10.35
CA PHE A 85 19.56 -15.83 9.94
C PHE A 85 18.86 -14.46 10.01
N LEU A 86 18.99 -13.76 11.14
CA LEU A 86 18.43 -12.41 11.31
C LEU A 86 19.01 -11.41 10.28
N ASP A 87 20.32 -11.46 10.03
CA ASP A 87 20.96 -10.60 9.02
C ASP A 87 20.40 -10.86 7.61
N GLN A 88 20.09 -12.13 7.29
CA GLN A 88 19.50 -12.52 6.02
C GLN A 88 18.04 -12.07 5.89
N GLU A 89 17.25 -12.12 6.96
CA GLU A 89 15.89 -11.59 6.98
C GLU A 89 15.87 -10.06 6.80
N GLU A 90 16.76 -9.34 7.50
CA GLU A 90 16.95 -7.91 7.35
C GLU A 90 17.34 -7.55 5.91
N GLN A 91 18.30 -8.29 5.33
CA GLN A 91 18.73 -8.06 3.96
C GLN A 91 17.59 -8.25 2.95
N GLN A 92 16.77 -9.28 3.10
CA GLN A 92 15.62 -9.52 2.22
C GLN A 92 14.61 -8.37 2.26
N LEU A 93 14.28 -7.88 3.45
CA LEU A 93 13.38 -6.72 3.58
C LEU A 93 13.98 -5.48 2.92
N ARG A 94 15.28 -5.25 3.13
CA ARG A 94 15.97 -4.12 2.52
C ARG A 94 15.95 -4.20 0.99
N GLU A 95 16.22 -5.37 0.42
CA GLU A 95 16.15 -5.57 -1.04
C GLU A 95 14.75 -5.29 -1.61
N LYS A 96 13.68 -5.71 -0.91
CA LYS A 96 12.30 -5.38 -1.30
C LYS A 96 12.04 -3.87 -1.26
N VAL A 97 12.53 -3.18 -0.24
CA VAL A 97 12.38 -1.72 -0.12
C VAL A 97 13.19 -1.00 -1.20
N ASP A 98 14.43 -1.41 -1.44
CA ASP A 98 15.29 -0.84 -2.48
C ASP A 98 14.63 -0.97 -3.87
N GLN A 99 14.00 -2.11 -4.18
CA GLN A 99 13.24 -2.28 -5.43
C GLN A 99 12.06 -1.31 -5.57
N ILE A 100 11.37 -0.99 -4.46
CA ILE A 100 10.28 -0.01 -4.45
C ILE A 100 10.84 1.38 -4.70
N VAL A 101 11.92 1.76 -4.03
CA VAL A 101 12.56 3.07 -4.21
C VAL A 101 13.11 3.23 -5.63
N ASP A 102 13.75 2.20 -6.16
CA ASP A 102 14.28 2.17 -7.53
C ASP A 102 13.18 2.29 -8.59
N SER A 103 11.94 1.92 -8.26
CA SER A 103 10.78 2.13 -9.14
C SER A 103 10.38 3.61 -9.26
N GLY A 104 10.88 4.47 -8.36
CA GLY A 104 10.56 5.89 -8.27
C GLY A 104 9.29 6.18 -7.47
N ALA A 105 8.76 5.21 -6.73
CA ALA A 105 7.50 5.38 -6.01
C ALA A 105 7.65 6.26 -4.77
N ASP A 106 6.87 7.34 -4.71
CA ASP A 106 6.74 8.21 -3.52
C ASP A 106 5.67 7.68 -2.55
N VAL A 107 4.67 6.98 -3.07
CA VAL A 107 3.53 6.44 -2.31
C VAL A 107 3.30 4.97 -2.66
N VAL A 108 3.16 4.11 -1.64
CA VAL A 108 2.87 2.68 -1.81
C VAL A 108 1.57 2.31 -1.11
N PHE A 109 0.58 1.85 -1.88
CA PHE A 109 -0.59 1.17 -1.34
C PHE A 109 -0.39 -0.35 -1.42
N CYS A 110 -0.11 -0.97 -0.28
CA CYS A 110 0.04 -2.41 -0.17
C CYS A 110 -1.29 -3.06 0.27
N GLN A 111 -1.76 -4.06 -0.48
CA GLN A 111 -2.93 -4.86 -0.12
C GLN A 111 -2.68 -5.74 1.10
N LYS A 112 -1.43 -6.16 1.30
CA LYS A 112 -0.97 -7.09 2.33
C LYS A 112 -0.33 -6.31 3.47
N GLY A 113 0.40 -6.98 4.34
CA GLY A 113 1.13 -6.31 5.42
C GLY A 113 2.49 -5.78 4.96
N ILE A 114 3.11 -5.05 5.88
CA ILE A 114 4.42 -4.44 5.77
C ILE A 114 5.06 -4.64 7.15
N ASP A 115 6.20 -5.32 7.20
CA ASP A 115 6.94 -5.57 8.43
C ASP A 115 7.49 -4.28 9.02
N ASP A 116 7.56 -4.19 10.35
CA ASP A 116 7.94 -2.96 11.04
C ASP A 116 9.33 -2.46 10.63
N LEU A 117 10.29 -3.35 10.38
CA LEU A 117 11.61 -2.99 9.87
C LEU A 117 11.54 -2.37 8.46
N ALA A 118 10.70 -2.92 7.58
CA ALA A 118 10.48 -2.35 6.25
C ALA A 118 9.77 -0.99 6.32
N GLN A 119 8.84 -0.79 7.27
CA GLN A 119 8.21 0.51 7.50
C GLN A 119 9.26 1.58 7.86
N HIS A 120 10.22 1.24 8.72
CA HIS A 120 11.33 2.13 9.07
C HIS A 120 12.23 2.46 7.86
N TYR A 121 12.54 1.49 7.00
CA TYR A 121 13.32 1.77 5.80
C TYR A 121 12.56 2.65 4.80
N LEU A 122 11.29 2.36 4.52
CA LEU A 122 10.45 3.18 3.64
C LEU A 122 10.35 4.63 4.16
N ALA A 123 10.18 4.81 5.47
CA ALA A 123 10.16 6.14 6.08
C ALA A 123 11.49 6.90 5.89
N LYS A 124 12.64 6.23 6.03
CA LYS A 124 13.96 6.84 5.79
C LYS A 124 14.17 7.28 4.35
N GLU A 125 13.63 6.51 3.41
CA GLU A 125 13.68 6.82 1.98
C GLU A 125 12.60 7.84 1.56
N GLY A 126 11.75 8.30 2.49
CA GLY A 126 10.72 9.31 2.23
C GLY A 126 9.50 8.75 1.49
N VAL A 127 9.29 7.44 1.52
CA VAL A 127 8.15 6.79 0.86
C VAL A 127 7.00 6.66 1.84
N LEU A 128 5.83 7.23 1.50
CA LEU A 128 4.60 6.99 2.27
C LEU A 128 4.08 5.60 1.94
N ALA A 129 3.92 4.76 2.96
CA ALA A 129 3.37 3.42 2.77
C ALA A 129 2.10 3.21 3.58
N VAL A 130 1.14 2.52 2.96
CA VAL A 130 -0.12 2.11 3.57
C VAL A 130 -0.28 0.61 3.44
N ARG A 131 -0.53 -0.07 4.56
CA ARG A 131 -0.74 -1.53 4.60
C ARG A 131 -2.19 -1.92 4.73
N ARG A 132 -2.51 -3.16 4.30
CA ARG A 132 -3.85 -3.77 4.36
C ARG A 132 -4.90 -2.90 3.67
N THR A 133 -4.53 -2.33 2.53
CA THR A 133 -5.43 -1.57 1.66
C THR A 133 -6.47 -2.53 1.07
N LYS A 134 -7.74 -2.14 1.05
CA LYS A 134 -8.79 -3.03 0.53
C LYS A 134 -8.56 -3.25 -0.96
N LYS A 135 -8.91 -4.44 -1.45
CA LYS A 135 -8.84 -4.75 -2.88
C LYS A 135 -9.70 -3.80 -3.73
N SER A 136 -10.88 -3.42 -3.20
CA SER A 136 -11.76 -2.43 -3.82
C SER A 136 -11.05 -1.10 -4.03
N ASP A 137 -10.32 -0.64 -3.01
CA ASP A 137 -9.65 0.65 -2.98
C ASP A 137 -8.49 0.65 -3.97
N LEU A 138 -7.69 -0.42 -4.02
CA LEU A 138 -6.65 -0.57 -5.05
C LEU A 138 -7.22 -0.61 -6.47
N THR A 139 -8.34 -1.30 -6.66
CA THR A 139 -9.01 -1.37 -7.97
C THR A 139 -9.54 0.00 -8.38
N PHE A 140 -10.08 0.75 -7.42
CA PHE A 140 -10.54 2.12 -7.63
C PHE A 140 -9.38 3.06 -7.96
N LEU A 141 -8.28 3.01 -7.19
CA LEU A 141 -7.07 3.79 -7.44
C LEU A 141 -6.48 3.51 -8.81
N LYS A 142 -6.44 2.24 -9.25
CA LYS A 142 -5.99 1.87 -10.59
C LYS A 142 -6.77 2.55 -11.72
N ASN A 143 -8.03 2.91 -11.50
CA ASN A 143 -8.86 3.58 -12.51
C ASN A 143 -8.77 5.11 -12.44
N VAL A 144 -8.33 5.66 -11.31
CA VAL A 144 -8.31 7.10 -11.02
C VAL A 144 -6.92 7.72 -11.21
N LEU A 145 -5.86 6.96 -10.96
CA LEU A 145 -4.45 7.31 -11.18
C LEU A 145 -4.05 6.96 -12.63
#